data_AF-A0A4Y4EVF2-F1
#
_entry.id   AF-A0A4Y4EVF2-F1
#
_cell.length_a   1.000
_cell.length_b   1.000
_cell.length_c   1.000
_cell.angle_alpha   90.00
_cell.angle_beta   90.00
_cell.angle_gamma   90.00
#
_symmetry.space_group_name_H-M   'P 1'
#
loop_
_entity.id
_entity.type
_entity.pdbx_description
1 polymer ?
#
loop_
_entity_poly.entity_id
_entity_poly.type
_entity_poly.pdbx_seq_one_letter_code
_entity_poly.pdbx_strand_id
1 'polypeptide(L)'
;MAAFGCRNLLAGLAFAVLLCLPAPAAVAQVPEQEPDVRVVVDVSGSMKRNDPDQLAASAMELLVSVLPSGTRAGVWTFGESVANPLPLGEVSEQWRDRALALPPALRDYQQYTDIEAALAQAADAEANGWRHLILMTDGVVDLPPARGSKPAIDEASRQRLVDDMAQRFANNGVVVHAIAFSDDADLALVEQLAQRTGGLAALAQSPEQLLGTFLDIVERIFPSDQVPLDDNNRFMIDDSVDNLSALIFHGPDEGPVTLVAPDGTRYTAETAPEGGRWQVEPRFDLIRVPQPVSGEWRIEGPVGAKSRISVTSPWRLRTSALPTTLYRGFPVPLEAWLSHAEGSAVMPAELQFSVTLTGEDDRPLASLQLEPMERDGHFQGVLPAPEQTGNARLLIRARADSFARQRSQAVNILPSIGVAHEPDTGQLIFVAEHPRLNRRNTRIQADFQGRQLSVEAVGESRWRLTLPEVEEDVSQPLRLSARAELDGETHEWRLPTVTLNADSVVGIDRLDMAGPTLATERFAGEDETPPPSPSVGPADRFVDWVNALPELLQQGWQAGWPGVERTAARHAKDPRLWIAVAALALIVLAGVGWRRRRRASGTTRKEPHV
;
A
#
# COMPACT_ATOMS: atom_id res chain seq x y z
N MET A 1 -43.10 -69.18 -37.43
CA MET A 1 -41.77 -68.59 -37.68
C MET A 1 -41.91 -67.08 -37.72
N ALA A 2 -40.97 -66.37 -37.09
CA ALA A 2 -40.73 -64.93 -37.17
C ALA A 2 -41.78 -63.98 -36.56
N ALA A 3 -41.51 -63.52 -35.34
CA ALA A 3 -41.89 -62.20 -34.84
C ALA A 3 -40.62 -61.50 -34.38
N PHE A 4 -39.90 -60.91 -35.33
CA PHE A 4 -38.73 -60.07 -35.11
C PHE A 4 -39.22 -58.62 -35.07
N GLY A 5 -39.16 -57.97 -33.91
CA GLY A 5 -39.50 -56.54 -33.83
C GLY A 5 -39.99 -56.04 -32.47
N CYS A 6 -39.35 -56.42 -31.36
CA CYS A 6 -39.65 -55.76 -30.08
C CYS A 6 -38.47 -55.69 -29.08
N ARG A 7 -37.28 -56.22 -29.42
CA ARG A 7 -36.11 -56.21 -28.51
C ARG A 7 -35.15 -55.03 -28.68
N ASN A 8 -35.20 -54.30 -29.79
CA ASN A 8 -34.32 -53.13 -30.01
C ASN A 8 -34.92 -51.80 -29.53
N LEU A 9 -36.23 -51.73 -29.26
CA LEU A 9 -36.88 -50.52 -28.74
C LEU A 9 -36.73 -50.37 -27.21
N LEU A 10 -36.68 -51.48 -26.47
CA LEU A 10 -36.45 -51.47 -25.02
C LEU A 10 -34.98 -51.19 -24.63
N ALA A 11 -34.02 -51.58 -25.49
CA ALA A 11 -32.62 -51.24 -25.28
C ALA A 11 -32.32 -49.75 -25.57
N GLY A 12 -33.02 -49.14 -26.53
CA GLY A 12 -32.92 -47.71 -26.82
C GLY A 12 -33.56 -46.82 -25.74
N LEU A 13 -34.66 -47.25 -25.14
CA LEU A 13 -35.33 -46.48 -24.07
C LEU A 13 -34.56 -46.53 -22.74
N ALA A 14 -33.91 -47.66 -22.43
CA ALA A 14 -33.05 -47.76 -21.25
C ALA A 14 -31.79 -46.88 -21.36
N PHE A 15 -31.30 -46.64 -22.58
CA PHE A 15 -30.17 -45.74 -22.83
C PHE A 15 -30.59 -44.25 -22.77
N ALA A 16 -31.83 -43.93 -23.17
CA ALA A 16 -32.36 -42.56 -23.10
C ALA A 16 -32.70 -42.12 -21.66
N VAL A 17 -33.10 -43.04 -20.77
CA VAL A 17 -33.39 -42.72 -19.36
C VAL A 17 -32.11 -42.63 -18.51
N LEU A 18 -31.01 -43.28 -18.92
CA LEU A 18 -29.71 -43.13 -18.26
C LEU A 18 -29.00 -41.79 -18.57
N LEU A 19 -29.48 -41.05 -19.58
CA LEU A 19 -28.97 -39.74 -20.00
C LEU A 19 -29.69 -38.54 -19.35
N CYS A 20 -30.68 -38.78 -18.48
CA CYS A 20 -31.40 -37.75 -17.72
C CYS A 20 -31.13 -37.84 -16.20
N LEU A 21 -29.91 -38.24 -15.80
CA LEU A 21 -29.43 -37.97 -14.46
C LEU A 21 -29.16 -36.47 -14.35
N PRO A 22 -29.78 -35.73 -13.40
CA PRO A 22 -29.36 -34.37 -13.13
C PRO A 22 -27.89 -34.43 -12.75
N ALA A 23 -27.04 -33.78 -13.53
CA ALA A 23 -25.66 -33.56 -13.14
C ALA A 23 -25.70 -32.96 -11.73
N PRO A 24 -24.99 -33.53 -10.73
CA PRO A 24 -24.85 -32.83 -9.47
C PRO A 24 -24.29 -31.46 -9.84
N ALA A 25 -25.04 -30.41 -9.53
CA ALA A 25 -24.50 -29.07 -9.52
C ALA A 25 -23.30 -29.18 -8.58
N ALA A 26 -22.10 -29.25 -9.16
CA ALA A 26 -20.88 -29.10 -8.42
C ALA A 26 -21.00 -27.68 -7.86
N VAL A 27 -21.45 -27.60 -6.61
CA VAL A 27 -21.06 -26.50 -5.73
C VAL A 27 -19.55 -26.56 -5.84
N ALA A 28 -18.98 -25.66 -6.62
CA ALA A 28 -17.56 -25.42 -6.63
C ALA A 28 -17.26 -24.99 -5.20
N GLN A 29 -16.96 -25.96 -4.34
CA GLN A 29 -16.19 -25.70 -3.14
C GLN A 29 -14.85 -25.24 -3.68
N VAL A 30 -14.74 -23.92 -3.86
CA VAL A 30 -13.46 -23.25 -3.94
C VAL A 30 -12.70 -23.79 -2.74
N PRO A 31 -11.59 -24.52 -2.92
CA PRO A 31 -10.82 -24.95 -1.78
C PRO A 31 -10.50 -23.69 -0.98
N GLU A 32 -10.85 -23.69 0.32
CA GLU A 32 -10.41 -22.69 1.28
C GLU A 32 -8.88 -22.82 1.39
N GLN A 33 -8.19 -22.36 0.36
CA GLN A 33 -6.76 -22.17 0.38
C GLN A 33 -6.53 -20.94 1.23
N GLU A 34 -6.12 -21.17 2.47
CA GLU A 34 -5.80 -20.08 3.39
C GLU A 34 -4.68 -19.22 2.78
N PRO A 35 -4.87 -17.89 2.71
CA PRO A 35 -3.87 -17.01 2.14
C PRO A 35 -2.59 -17.04 2.99
N ASP A 36 -1.46 -17.02 2.29
CA ASP A 36 -0.12 -16.94 2.85
C ASP A 36 0.38 -15.50 2.75
N VAL A 37 0.83 -14.92 3.88
CA VAL A 37 1.34 -13.55 3.94
C VAL A 37 2.85 -13.51 4.09
N ARG A 38 3.54 -12.92 3.12
CA ARG A 38 5.00 -12.83 3.08
C ARG A 38 5.43 -11.38 3.06
N VAL A 39 6.00 -10.89 4.16
CA VAL A 39 6.52 -9.52 4.22
C VAL A 39 7.94 -9.51 3.68
N VAL A 40 8.23 -8.60 2.77
CA VAL A 40 9.54 -8.44 2.13
C VAL A 40 10.01 -7.01 2.41
N VAL A 41 10.93 -6.88 3.36
CA VAL A 41 11.37 -5.58 3.91
C VAL A 41 12.74 -5.20 3.36
N ASP A 42 12.81 -4.01 2.78
CA ASP A 42 14.05 -3.41 2.34
C ASP A 42 14.91 -3.02 3.55
N VAL A 43 16.17 -3.44 3.55
CA VAL A 43 17.17 -3.06 4.54
C VAL A 43 18.36 -2.38 3.87
N SER A 44 18.16 -1.69 2.76
CA SER A 44 19.21 -0.92 2.07
C SER A 44 19.64 0.32 2.85
N GLY A 45 20.76 0.92 2.45
CA GLY A 45 21.38 2.04 3.15
C GLY A 45 20.54 3.33 3.12
N SER A 46 19.62 3.47 2.16
CA SER A 46 18.65 4.57 2.09
C SER A 46 17.66 4.54 3.26
N MET A 47 17.31 3.35 3.75
CA MET A 47 16.34 3.17 4.84
C MET A 47 16.76 3.88 6.13
N LYS A 48 18.07 4.05 6.36
CA LYS A 48 18.57 4.81 7.51
C LYS A 48 18.10 6.26 7.53
N ARG A 49 17.86 6.85 6.35
CA ARG A 49 17.34 8.22 6.22
C ARG A 49 15.83 8.24 6.05
N ASN A 50 15.28 7.27 5.33
CA ASN A 50 13.87 7.25 4.93
C ASN A 50 12.95 6.62 5.98
N ASP A 51 13.50 5.82 6.91
CA ASP A 51 12.78 5.27 8.06
C ASP A 51 13.46 5.61 9.41
N PRO A 52 13.56 6.90 9.78
CA PRO A 52 14.20 7.31 11.04
C PRO A 52 13.39 6.88 12.28
N ASP A 53 12.07 6.77 12.14
CA ASP A 53 11.13 6.42 13.20
C ASP A 53 10.86 4.92 13.30
N GLN A 54 11.49 4.11 12.45
CA GLN A 54 11.41 2.63 12.44
C GLN A 54 10.00 2.11 12.18
N LEU A 55 9.32 2.72 11.23
CA LEU A 55 7.99 2.40 10.73
C LEU A 55 7.89 0.97 10.22
N ALA A 56 8.96 0.41 9.64
CA ALA A 56 8.96 -1.00 9.25
C ALA A 56 8.77 -1.93 10.47
N ALA A 57 9.32 -1.57 11.64
CA ALA A 57 9.12 -2.31 12.87
C ALA A 57 7.70 -2.13 13.41
N SER A 58 7.17 -0.90 13.44
CA SER A 58 5.78 -0.65 13.86
C SER A 58 4.75 -1.33 12.96
N ALA A 59 5.01 -1.42 11.65
CA ALA A 59 4.17 -2.17 10.72
C ALA A 59 4.22 -3.67 10.99
N MET A 60 5.39 -4.20 11.36
CA MET A 60 5.54 -5.60 11.77
C MET A 60 4.74 -5.87 13.05
N GLU A 61 4.83 -5.01 14.05
CA GLU A 61 4.03 -5.11 15.29
C GLU A 61 2.53 -5.13 14.98
N LEU A 62 2.07 -4.20 14.14
CA LEU A 62 0.68 -4.16 13.69
C LEU A 62 0.29 -5.47 12.99
N LEU A 63 1.08 -5.95 12.02
CA LEU A 63 0.85 -7.20 11.32
C LEU A 63 0.67 -8.36 12.31
N VAL A 64 1.63 -8.48 13.23
CA VAL A 64 1.63 -9.53 14.24
C VAL A 64 0.42 -9.42 15.14
N SER A 65 -0.18 -8.25 15.34
CA SER A 65 -1.40 -8.08 16.12
C SER A 65 -2.69 -8.37 15.34
N VAL A 66 -2.74 -8.06 14.05
CA VAL A 66 -3.97 -8.17 13.24
C VAL A 66 -4.10 -9.50 12.50
N LEU A 67 -3.01 -10.22 12.25
CA LEU A 67 -3.07 -11.49 11.54
C LEU A 67 -3.91 -12.54 12.31
N PRO A 68 -4.88 -13.20 11.65
CA PRO A 68 -5.65 -14.28 12.27
C PRO A 68 -4.73 -15.46 12.64
N SER A 69 -5.01 -16.10 13.78
CA SER A 69 -4.30 -17.32 14.17
C SER A 69 -4.55 -18.46 13.18
N GLY A 70 -3.56 -19.32 12.96
CA GLY A 70 -3.63 -20.45 12.01
C GLY A 70 -3.21 -20.08 10.59
N THR A 71 -3.26 -18.80 10.21
CA THR A 71 -2.74 -18.33 8.91
C THR A 71 -1.24 -18.57 8.80
N ARG A 72 -0.71 -18.66 7.58
CA ARG A 72 0.74 -18.80 7.37
C ARG A 72 1.36 -17.45 7.07
N ALA A 73 2.43 -17.11 7.79
CA ALA A 73 3.17 -15.88 7.53
C ALA A 73 4.69 -16.05 7.70
N GLY A 74 5.45 -15.20 7.01
CA GLY A 74 6.91 -15.16 7.07
C GLY A 74 7.46 -13.79 6.70
N VAL A 75 8.73 -13.55 7.04
CA VAL A 75 9.42 -12.27 6.81
C VAL A 75 10.76 -12.50 6.14
N TRP A 76 10.96 -11.80 5.04
CA TRP A 76 12.20 -11.70 4.30
C TRP A 76 12.76 -10.29 4.43
N THR A 77 14.08 -10.18 4.49
CA THR A 77 14.80 -8.92 4.37
C THR A 77 15.67 -8.96 3.13
N PHE A 78 15.84 -7.83 2.47
CA PHE A 78 16.67 -7.76 1.28
C PHE A 78 17.50 -6.48 1.20
N GLY A 79 18.66 -6.61 0.59
CA GLY A 79 19.56 -5.53 0.23
C GLY A 79 20.50 -6.03 -0.87
N GLU A 80 21.78 -6.20 -0.56
CA GLU A 80 22.71 -6.92 -1.45
C GLU A 80 22.43 -8.44 -1.48
N SER A 81 21.95 -8.95 -0.35
CA SER A 81 21.55 -10.35 -0.16
C SER A 81 20.15 -10.45 0.41
N VAL A 82 19.48 -11.55 0.11
CA VAL A 82 18.16 -11.87 0.62
C VAL A 82 18.30 -12.81 1.81
N ALA A 83 17.71 -12.45 2.94
CA ALA A 83 17.63 -13.27 4.13
C ALA A 83 16.17 -13.58 4.47
N ASN A 84 15.94 -14.69 5.17
CA ASN A 84 14.63 -15.09 5.68
C ASN A 84 14.70 -15.20 7.21
N PRO A 85 14.72 -14.06 7.93
CA PRO A 85 14.87 -14.07 9.39
C PRO A 85 13.68 -14.68 10.11
N LEU A 86 12.49 -14.73 9.49
CA LEU A 86 11.35 -15.47 10.00
C LEU A 86 10.75 -16.36 8.92
N PRO A 87 11.16 -17.64 8.87
CA PRO A 87 10.64 -18.61 7.93
C PRO A 87 9.12 -18.72 8.00
N LEU A 88 8.53 -19.05 6.85
CA LEU A 88 7.09 -19.25 6.72
C LEU A 88 6.59 -20.31 7.71
N GLY A 89 5.63 -19.93 8.55
CA GLY A 89 5.04 -20.82 9.55
C GLY A 89 3.64 -20.36 9.94
N GLU A 90 2.93 -21.21 10.67
CA GLU A 90 1.61 -20.86 11.21
C GLU A 90 1.73 -19.79 12.29
N VAL A 91 0.83 -18.79 12.21
CA VAL A 91 0.71 -17.70 13.17
C VAL A 91 0.15 -18.25 14.49
N SER A 92 1.08 -18.65 15.34
CA SER A 92 0.90 -19.12 16.72
C SER A 92 1.50 -18.10 17.69
N GLU A 93 1.22 -18.21 19.00
CA GLU A 93 1.85 -17.33 20.01
C GLU A 93 3.40 -17.38 19.92
N GLN A 94 3.99 -18.57 19.70
CA GLN A 94 5.44 -18.71 19.48
C GLN A 94 5.92 -18.01 18.20
N TRP A 95 5.12 -18.02 17.13
CA TRP A 95 5.45 -17.28 15.92
C TRP A 95 5.39 -15.77 16.17
N ARG A 96 4.37 -15.30 16.89
CA ARG A 96 4.20 -13.89 17.26
C ARG A 96 5.38 -13.39 18.11
N ASP A 97 5.80 -14.17 19.12
CA ASP A 97 6.98 -13.85 19.94
C ASP A 97 8.27 -13.72 19.10
N ARG A 98 8.46 -14.62 18.14
CA ARG A 98 9.62 -14.56 17.23
C ARG A 98 9.55 -13.35 16.30
N ALA A 99 8.37 -13.03 15.79
CA ALA A 99 8.16 -11.87 14.93
C ALA A 99 8.42 -10.54 15.66
N LEU A 100 7.96 -10.41 16.91
CA LEU A 100 8.23 -9.24 17.75
C LEU A 100 9.71 -9.09 18.13
N ALA A 101 10.50 -10.16 18.04
CA ALA A 101 11.95 -10.12 18.26
C ALA A 101 12.77 -9.75 16.99
N LEU A 102 12.13 -9.60 15.82
CA LEU A 102 12.80 -9.27 14.55
C LEU A 102 13.33 -7.84 14.38
N PRO A 103 12.85 -6.78 15.06
CA PRO A 103 13.27 -5.41 14.76
C PRO A 103 14.80 -5.19 14.65
N PRO A 104 15.68 -5.84 15.44
CA PRO A 104 17.12 -5.74 15.23
C PRO A 104 17.61 -6.24 13.86
N ALA A 105 17.02 -7.31 13.33
CA ALA A 105 17.36 -7.86 12.02
C ALA A 105 16.87 -6.98 10.86
N LEU A 106 15.81 -6.20 11.08
CA LEU A 106 15.32 -5.19 10.12
C LEU A 106 16.25 -3.96 10.03
N ARG A 107 17.26 -3.86 10.89
CA ARG A 107 18.22 -2.73 10.95
C ARG A 107 19.61 -3.09 10.44
N ASP A 108 19.78 -4.27 9.84
CA ASP A 108 21.05 -4.72 9.28
C ASP A 108 21.24 -4.10 7.88
N TYR A 109 21.57 -2.80 7.86
CA TYR A 109 21.58 -2.01 6.62
C TYR A 109 22.65 -2.49 5.62
N GLN A 110 22.25 -2.74 4.38
CA GLN A 110 23.09 -3.20 3.28
C GLN A 110 23.25 -2.11 2.21
N GLN A 111 24.27 -2.20 1.34
CA GLN A 111 24.59 -1.13 0.40
C GLN A 111 23.65 -1.06 -0.83
N TYR A 112 23.21 -2.21 -1.32
CA TYR A 112 22.51 -2.39 -2.59
C TYR A 112 21.05 -2.82 -2.37
N THR A 113 20.26 -2.83 -3.44
CA THR A 113 18.82 -3.12 -3.41
C THR A 113 18.43 -4.10 -4.51
N ASP A 114 18.37 -5.40 -4.17
CA ASP A 114 18.02 -6.49 -5.10
C ASP A 114 16.56 -6.95 -4.96
N ILE A 115 15.64 -6.11 -5.45
CA ILE A 115 14.19 -6.40 -5.44
C ILE A 115 13.86 -7.68 -6.24
N GLU A 116 14.57 -7.91 -7.35
CA GLU A 116 14.40 -9.09 -8.21
C GLU A 116 14.64 -10.39 -7.42
N ALA A 117 15.79 -10.52 -6.76
CA ALA A 117 16.09 -11.70 -5.96
C ALA A 117 15.13 -11.86 -4.77
N ALA A 118 14.77 -10.75 -4.12
CA ALA A 118 13.88 -10.75 -2.96
C ALA A 118 12.50 -11.31 -3.32
N LEU A 119 11.88 -10.79 -4.39
CA LEU A 119 10.58 -11.25 -4.85
C LEU A 119 10.64 -12.67 -5.41
N ALA A 120 11.72 -13.05 -6.11
CA ALA A 120 11.89 -14.42 -6.59
C ALA A 120 11.91 -15.43 -5.43
N GLN A 121 12.77 -15.20 -4.43
CA GLN A 121 12.90 -16.10 -3.28
C GLN A 121 11.65 -16.11 -2.41
N ALA A 122 11.04 -14.94 -2.18
CA ALA A 122 9.81 -14.82 -1.42
C ALA A 122 8.62 -15.43 -2.16
N ALA A 123 8.60 -15.49 -3.49
CA ALA A 123 7.53 -16.17 -4.24
C ALA A 123 7.73 -17.68 -4.29
N ASP A 124 8.95 -18.16 -4.51
CA ASP A 124 9.25 -19.58 -4.77
C ASP A 124 9.17 -20.48 -3.52
N ALA A 125 9.20 -19.93 -2.31
CA ALA A 125 9.05 -20.72 -1.08
C ALA A 125 7.70 -21.48 -1.05
N GLU A 126 7.68 -22.70 -0.52
CA GLU A 126 6.51 -23.61 -0.54
C GLU A 126 5.24 -22.99 0.08
N ALA A 127 4.15 -22.93 -0.69
CA ALA A 127 2.83 -22.43 -0.29
C ALA A 127 1.72 -23.47 -0.49
N ASN A 128 0.67 -23.36 0.33
CA ASN A 128 -0.56 -24.13 0.21
C ASN A 128 -1.74 -23.20 -0.12
N GLY A 129 -1.56 -22.26 -1.05
CA GLY A 129 -2.62 -21.30 -1.40
C GLY A 129 -2.18 -20.07 -2.17
N TRP A 130 -3.04 -19.06 -2.16
CA TRP A 130 -2.75 -17.73 -2.70
C TRP A 130 -1.69 -17.05 -1.84
N ARG A 131 -0.66 -16.51 -2.51
CA ARG A 131 0.50 -15.89 -1.86
C ARG A 131 0.38 -14.39 -1.96
N HIS A 132 0.36 -13.71 -0.83
CA HIS A 132 0.36 -12.26 -0.75
C HIS A 132 1.73 -11.80 -0.28
N LEU A 133 2.50 -11.20 -1.18
CA LEU A 133 3.78 -10.56 -0.87
C LEU A 133 3.49 -9.11 -0.52
N ILE A 134 4.03 -8.62 0.59
CA ILE A 134 3.97 -7.22 1.00
C ILE A 134 5.38 -6.67 0.90
N LEU A 135 5.70 -6.02 -0.23
CA LEU A 135 6.96 -5.36 -0.48
C LEU A 135 6.96 -4.00 0.20
N MET A 136 7.97 -3.74 1.03
CA MET A 136 8.21 -2.45 1.65
C MET A 136 9.59 -1.99 1.16
N THR A 137 9.65 -0.93 0.35
CA THR A 137 10.90 -0.44 -0.26
C THR A 137 10.95 1.07 -0.32
N ASP A 138 12.12 1.64 -0.13
CA ASP A 138 12.32 3.09 -0.12
C ASP A 138 13.15 3.58 -1.31
N GLY A 139 13.50 2.69 -2.24
CA GLY A 139 14.45 2.97 -3.30
C GLY A 139 14.18 2.27 -4.61
N VAL A 140 15.14 2.41 -5.51
CA VAL A 140 15.14 1.82 -6.85
C VAL A 140 15.90 0.48 -6.85
N VAL A 141 15.77 -0.29 -7.93
CA VAL A 141 16.63 -1.44 -8.15
C VAL A 141 18.09 -0.95 -8.29
N ASP A 142 18.97 -1.41 -7.40
CA ASP A 142 20.38 -1.03 -7.38
C ASP A 142 21.24 -2.27 -7.15
N LEU A 143 21.68 -2.92 -8.21
CA LEU A 143 22.48 -4.15 -8.14
C LEU A 143 23.99 -3.85 -8.03
N PRO A 144 24.79 -4.71 -7.36
CA PRO A 144 26.22 -4.49 -7.26
C PRO A 144 26.91 -4.39 -8.64
N PRO A 145 27.84 -3.43 -8.86
CA PRO A 145 28.58 -3.30 -10.13
C PRO A 145 29.40 -4.55 -10.52
N ALA A 146 29.68 -5.44 -9.56
CA ALA A 146 30.30 -6.73 -9.83
C ALA A 146 29.41 -7.65 -10.70
N ARG A 147 28.09 -7.41 -10.74
CA ARG A 147 27.12 -8.16 -11.56
C ARG A 147 26.98 -7.60 -12.99
N GLY A 148 27.55 -6.41 -13.27
CA GLY A 148 27.71 -5.85 -14.61
C GLY A 148 27.71 -4.31 -14.63
N SER A 149 27.60 -3.72 -15.82
CA SER A 149 27.68 -2.26 -16.00
C SER A 149 26.36 -1.56 -15.68
N LYS A 150 26.43 -0.50 -14.86
CA LYS A 150 25.32 0.43 -14.61
C LYS A 150 25.19 1.47 -15.74
N PRO A 151 23.97 1.95 -16.04
CA PRO A 151 22.67 1.56 -15.44
C PRO A 151 22.07 0.27 -16.05
N ALA A 152 22.69 -0.28 -17.10
CA ALA A 152 22.11 -1.37 -17.89
C ALA A 152 21.71 -2.63 -17.10
N ILE A 153 22.44 -2.98 -16.03
CA ILE A 153 22.08 -4.14 -15.20
C ILE A 153 20.82 -3.91 -14.36
N ASP A 154 20.62 -2.68 -13.89
CA ASP A 154 19.50 -2.30 -13.04
C ASP A 154 18.23 -2.25 -13.89
N GLU A 155 18.32 -1.61 -15.07
CA GLU A 155 17.22 -1.55 -16.02
C GLU A 155 16.84 -2.95 -16.55
N ALA A 156 17.82 -3.81 -16.82
CA ALA A 156 17.53 -5.18 -17.24
C ALA A 156 16.82 -5.98 -16.13
N SER A 157 17.15 -5.73 -14.85
CA SER A 157 16.49 -6.35 -13.70
C SER A 157 15.07 -5.85 -13.52
N ARG A 158 14.89 -4.53 -13.60
CA ARG A 158 13.61 -3.86 -13.61
C ARG A 158 12.68 -4.37 -14.72
N GLN A 159 13.18 -4.52 -15.95
CA GLN A 159 12.40 -5.05 -17.06
C GLN A 159 11.96 -6.50 -16.82
N ARG A 160 12.85 -7.36 -16.28
CA ARG A 160 12.50 -8.75 -15.93
C ARG A 160 11.41 -8.82 -14.87
N LEU A 161 11.45 -7.93 -13.87
CA LEU A 161 10.42 -7.84 -12.84
C LEU A 161 9.03 -7.59 -13.45
N VAL A 162 8.93 -6.65 -14.39
CA VAL A 162 7.66 -6.25 -15.00
C VAL A 162 7.18 -7.23 -16.08
N ASP A 163 8.05 -7.62 -17.00
CA ASP A 163 7.66 -8.35 -18.20
C ASP A 163 7.52 -9.85 -17.99
N ASP A 164 8.39 -10.43 -17.16
CA ASP A 164 8.44 -11.89 -16.93
C ASP A 164 7.86 -12.24 -15.56
N MET A 165 8.45 -11.69 -14.49
CA MET A 165 8.12 -12.12 -13.13
C MET A 165 6.69 -11.75 -12.73
N ALA A 166 6.23 -10.53 -13.01
CA ALA A 166 4.87 -10.10 -12.67
C ALA A 166 3.81 -11.00 -13.32
N GLN A 167 3.98 -11.34 -14.60
CA GLN A 167 3.06 -12.24 -15.30
C GLN A 167 3.13 -13.67 -14.72
N ARG A 168 4.34 -14.16 -14.44
CA ARG A 168 4.55 -15.46 -13.80
C ARG A 168 3.92 -15.52 -12.41
N PHE A 169 4.03 -14.45 -11.64
CA PHE A 169 3.41 -14.30 -10.33
C PHE A 169 1.89 -14.34 -10.42
N ALA A 170 1.29 -13.53 -11.29
CA ALA A 170 -0.16 -13.53 -11.51
C ALA A 170 -0.68 -14.93 -11.91
N ASN A 171 0.00 -15.59 -12.86
CA ASN A 171 -0.36 -16.94 -13.32
C ASN A 171 -0.26 -18.01 -12.23
N ASN A 172 0.60 -17.79 -11.23
CA ASN A 172 0.85 -18.71 -10.13
C ASN A 172 0.10 -18.33 -8.84
N GLY A 173 -0.84 -17.37 -8.90
CA GLY A 173 -1.60 -16.93 -7.73
C GLY A 173 -0.75 -16.20 -6.68
N VAL A 174 0.29 -15.50 -7.13
CA VAL A 174 1.12 -14.60 -6.30
C VAL A 174 0.67 -13.17 -6.55
N VAL A 175 0.23 -12.51 -5.49
CA VAL A 175 -0.20 -11.11 -5.46
C VAL A 175 0.88 -10.29 -4.77
N VAL A 176 1.37 -9.24 -5.41
CA VAL A 176 2.38 -8.33 -4.84
C VAL A 176 1.69 -7.03 -4.43
N HIS A 177 1.62 -6.79 -3.13
CA HIS A 177 1.31 -5.49 -2.56
C HIS A 177 2.62 -4.74 -2.33
N ALA A 178 2.63 -3.43 -2.54
CA ALA A 178 3.84 -2.63 -2.39
C ALA A 178 3.57 -1.31 -1.65
N ILE A 179 4.48 -0.98 -0.75
CA ILE A 179 4.48 0.27 0.02
C ILE A 179 5.82 0.95 -0.25
N ALA A 180 5.77 2.11 -0.90
CA ALA A 180 6.91 2.98 -1.10
C ALA A 180 7.00 4.00 0.05
N PHE A 181 8.16 4.16 0.67
CA PHE A 181 8.33 5.09 1.81
C PHE A 181 8.60 6.54 1.39
N SER A 182 9.05 6.75 0.16
CA SER A 182 9.46 8.06 -0.32
C SER A 182 9.28 8.18 -1.83
N ASP A 183 9.33 9.41 -2.33
CA ASP A 183 9.29 9.71 -3.76
C ASP A 183 10.57 9.27 -4.48
N ASP A 184 11.63 8.90 -3.74
CA ASP A 184 12.88 8.37 -4.30
C ASP A 184 12.74 6.88 -4.71
N ALA A 185 11.66 6.22 -4.32
CA ALA A 185 11.36 4.86 -4.73
C ALA A 185 10.87 4.81 -6.19
N ASP A 186 11.08 3.67 -6.86
CA ASP A 186 10.53 3.43 -8.20
C ASP A 186 9.02 3.15 -8.12
N LEU A 187 8.23 4.22 -7.96
CA LEU A 187 6.78 4.15 -7.81
C LEU A 187 6.13 3.45 -9.01
N ALA A 188 6.65 3.69 -10.22
CA ALA A 188 6.13 3.10 -11.43
C ALA A 188 6.33 1.57 -11.47
N LEU A 189 7.49 1.08 -11.04
CA LEU A 189 7.75 -0.36 -10.91
C LEU A 189 6.78 -1.01 -9.91
N VAL A 190 6.61 -0.43 -8.72
CA VAL A 190 5.76 -1.03 -7.68
C VAL A 190 4.27 -1.00 -8.06
N GLU A 191 3.81 0.07 -8.71
CA GLU A 191 2.45 0.15 -9.23
C GLU A 191 2.18 -0.89 -10.32
N GLN A 192 3.13 -1.10 -11.23
CA GLN A 192 3.01 -2.13 -12.27
C GLN A 192 3.01 -3.54 -11.69
N LEU A 193 3.89 -3.83 -10.73
CA LEU A 193 3.92 -5.11 -10.03
C LEU A 193 2.56 -5.37 -9.36
N ALA A 194 2.04 -4.40 -8.63
CA ALA A 194 0.75 -4.51 -7.98
C ALA A 194 -0.39 -4.65 -8.99
N GLN A 195 -0.46 -3.83 -10.04
CA GLN A 195 -1.51 -3.91 -11.06
C GLN A 195 -1.53 -5.27 -11.76
N ARG A 196 -0.36 -5.76 -12.22
CA ARG A 196 -0.25 -7.01 -12.97
C ARG A 196 -0.56 -8.25 -12.12
N THR A 197 -0.27 -8.17 -10.82
CA THR A 197 -0.50 -9.28 -9.88
C THR A 197 -1.82 -9.16 -9.11
N GLY A 198 -2.56 -8.06 -9.26
CA GLY A 198 -3.82 -7.81 -8.55
C GLY A 198 -3.64 -7.35 -7.10
N GLY A 199 -2.50 -6.73 -6.76
CA GLY A 199 -2.19 -6.17 -5.45
C GLY A 199 -2.61 -4.72 -5.26
N LEU A 200 -2.05 -4.09 -4.22
CA LEU A 200 -2.20 -2.66 -3.90
C LEU A 200 -0.81 -2.02 -3.97
N ALA A 201 -0.74 -0.77 -4.42
CA ALA A 201 0.48 0.02 -4.42
C ALA A 201 0.19 1.37 -3.79
N ALA A 202 1.03 1.79 -2.85
CA ALA A 202 0.82 3.05 -2.16
C ALA A 202 2.15 3.69 -1.80
N LEU A 203 2.17 5.01 -1.89
CA LEU A 203 3.21 5.86 -1.35
C LEU A 203 2.79 6.25 0.08
N ALA A 204 3.67 6.00 1.05
CA ALA A 204 3.44 6.30 2.45
C ALA A 204 4.63 7.09 3.00
N GLN A 205 4.46 8.41 3.10
CA GLN A 205 5.51 9.34 3.54
C GLN A 205 5.45 9.63 5.04
N SER A 206 4.35 9.27 5.71
CA SER A 206 4.15 9.44 7.15
C SER A 206 3.96 8.11 7.88
N PRO A 207 4.29 8.06 9.18
CA PRO A 207 4.02 6.89 10.02
C PRO A 207 2.56 6.41 9.95
N GLU A 208 1.62 7.36 10.02
CA GLU A 208 0.19 7.10 10.03
C GLU A 208 -0.29 6.57 8.67
N GLN A 209 0.22 7.13 7.57
CA GLN A 209 -0.05 6.65 6.21
C GLN A 209 0.46 5.23 6.01
N LEU A 210 1.67 4.92 6.51
CA LEU A 210 2.27 3.61 6.35
C LEU A 210 1.47 2.54 7.10
N LEU A 211 1.17 2.77 8.38
CA LEU A 211 0.37 1.82 9.16
C LEU A 211 -1.05 1.67 8.59
N GLY A 212 -1.67 2.76 8.14
CA GLY A 212 -2.97 2.74 7.48
C GLY A 212 -2.97 1.91 6.19
N THR A 213 -1.99 2.13 5.32
CA THR A 213 -1.79 1.40 4.06
C THR A 213 -1.55 -0.08 4.31
N PHE A 214 -0.69 -0.38 5.29
CA PHE A 214 -0.39 -1.74 5.66
C PHE A 214 -1.64 -2.49 6.13
N LEU A 215 -2.47 -1.83 6.94
CA LEU A 215 -3.75 -2.38 7.38
C LEU A 215 -4.75 -2.54 6.24
N ASP A 216 -4.79 -1.60 5.30
CA ASP A 216 -5.63 -1.71 4.09
C ASP A 216 -5.26 -2.95 3.26
N ILE A 217 -3.97 -3.31 3.20
CA ILE A 217 -3.52 -4.56 2.58
C ILE A 217 -4.01 -5.78 3.38
N VAL A 218 -3.84 -5.78 4.71
CA VAL A 218 -4.28 -6.90 5.56
C VAL A 218 -5.80 -7.10 5.44
N GLU A 219 -6.61 -6.05 5.48
CA GLU A 219 -8.08 -6.14 5.37
C GLU A 219 -8.54 -6.65 4.02
N ARG A 220 -7.75 -6.41 2.97
CA ARG A 220 -8.02 -6.99 1.66
C ARG A 220 -7.76 -8.50 1.63
N ILE A 221 -6.71 -8.96 2.31
CA ILE A 221 -6.35 -10.38 2.42
C ILE A 221 -7.31 -11.12 3.35
N PHE A 222 -7.65 -10.49 4.48
CA PHE A 222 -8.53 -11.00 5.53
C PHE A 222 -9.69 -10.05 5.78
N PRO A 223 -10.69 -10.00 4.88
CA PRO A 223 -11.82 -9.12 5.07
C PRO A 223 -12.60 -9.48 6.32
N SER A 224 -12.89 -8.47 7.14
CA SER A 224 -13.70 -8.59 8.35
C SER A 224 -14.88 -7.64 8.30
N ASP A 225 -15.96 -8.02 8.98
CA ASP A 225 -17.08 -7.13 9.20
C ASP A 225 -16.71 -6.10 10.27
N GLN A 226 -17.17 -4.88 10.06
CA GLN A 226 -16.94 -3.75 10.94
C GLN A 226 -18.27 -3.08 11.31
N VAL A 227 -18.24 -2.25 12.35
CA VAL A 227 -19.33 -1.32 12.66
C VAL A 227 -18.87 0.12 12.44
N PRO A 228 -19.76 1.04 12.04
CA PRO A 228 -19.39 2.44 11.87
C PRO A 228 -18.95 3.08 13.19
N LEU A 229 -17.79 3.72 13.18
CA LEU A 229 -17.31 4.64 14.22
C LEU A 229 -17.69 6.06 13.80
N ASP A 230 -18.47 6.76 14.64
CA ASP A 230 -18.89 8.14 14.36
C ASP A 230 -17.83 9.18 14.76
N ASP A 231 -18.04 10.43 14.35
CA ASP A 231 -17.12 11.55 14.63
C ASP A 231 -16.97 11.88 16.14
N ASN A 232 -17.82 11.30 16.99
CA ASN A 232 -17.75 11.43 18.45
C ASN A 232 -17.18 10.17 19.11
N ASN A 233 -16.52 9.32 18.31
CA ASN A 233 -15.94 8.05 18.74
C ASN A 233 -16.95 7.09 19.37
N ARG A 234 -18.19 7.09 18.88
CA ARG A 234 -19.26 6.16 19.30
C ARG A 234 -19.55 5.14 18.21
N PHE A 235 -19.93 3.95 18.64
CA PHE A 235 -20.33 2.86 17.75
C PHE A 235 -21.40 1.99 18.40
N MET A 236 -22.22 1.34 17.57
CA MET A 236 -23.36 0.53 18.03
C MET A 236 -23.04 -0.95 17.88
N ILE A 237 -23.32 -1.73 18.93
CA ILE A 237 -23.17 -3.19 18.96
C ILE A 237 -24.54 -3.82 19.17
N ASP A 238 -25.00 -4.65 18.24
CA ASP A 238 -26.21 -5.46 18.39
C ASP A 238 -25.94 -6.75 19.19
N ASP A 239 -27.02 -7.43 19.56
CA ASP A 239 -27.01 -8.62 20.40
C ASP A 239 -26.44 -9.89 19.72
N SER A 240 -26.21 -9.87 18.41
CA SER A 240 -25.62 -10.99 17.69
C SER A 240 -24.08 -10.98 17.67
N VAL A 241 -23.44 -9.93 18.20
CA VAL A 241 -21.97 -9.80 18.16
C VAL A 241 -21.33 -10.72 19.19
N ASP A 242 -20.54 -11.68 18.71
CA ASP A 242 -19.81 -12.62 19.56
C ASP A 242 -18.51 -12.04 20.10
N ASN A 243 -17.82 -11.23 19.28
CA ASN A 243 -16.55 -10.61 19.64
C ASN A 243 -16.43 -9.23 19.00
N LEU A 244 -15.91 -8.29 19.78
CA LEU A 244 -15.56 -6.94 19.37
C LEU A 244 -14.04 -6.79 19.39
N SER A 245 -13.47 -6.20 18.35
CA SER A 245 -12.06 -5.83 18.27
C SER A 245 -11.94 -4.37 17.86
N ALA A 246 -11.52 -3.51 18.77
CA ALA A 246 -11.26 -2.11 18.51
C ALA A 246 -9.76 -1.91 18.27
N LEU A 247 -9.41 -1.46 17.06
CA LEU A 247 -8.05 -1.03 16.71
C LEU A 247 -8.03 0.49 16.66
N ILE A 248 -7.37 1.10 17.65
CA ILE A 248 -7.38 2.54 17.87
C ILE A 248 -5.99 3.08 17.59
N PHE A 249 -5.82 3.83 16.50
CA PHE A 249 -4.56 4.50 16.20
C PHE A 249 -4.41 5.76 17.04
N HIS A 250 -3.19 6.05 17.47
CA HIS A 250 -2.84 7.28 18.19
C HIS A 250 -1.34 7.55 18.03
N GLY A 251 -0.89 8.74 18.42
CA GLY A 251 0.54 9.07 18.50
C GLY A 251 1.22 8.47 19.74
N PRO A 252 2.57 8.33 19.74
CA PRO A 252 3.34 7.73 20.83
C PRO A 252 3.35 8.50 22.14
N ASP A 253 3.13 9.81 22.07
CA ASP A 253 3.08 10.68 23.25
C ASP A 253 1.64 11.12 23.57
N GLU A 254 0.64 10.55 22.89
CA GLU A 254 -0.75 10.85 23.15
C GLU A 254 -1.26 10.10 24.40
N GLY A 255 -2.24 10.69 25.10
CA GLY A 255 -2.75 10.14 26.36
C GLY A 255 -3.43 8.77 26.22
N PRO A 256 -3.79 8.11 27.34
CA PRO A 256 -4.36 6.78 27.28
C PRO A 256 -5.77 6.77 26.68
N VAL A 257 -6.11 5.65 26.03
CA VAL A 257 -7.46 5.36 25.54
C VAL A 257 -8.31 4.74 26.65
N THR A 258 -9.58 5.10 26.72
CA THR A 258 -10.58 4.48 27.60
C THR A 258 -11.76 3.98 26.77
N LEU A 259 -12.14 2.72 26.96
CA LEU A 259 -13.34 2.14 26.35
C LEU A 259 -14.50 2.22 27.34
N VAL A 260 -15.62 2.81 26.93
CA VAL A 260 -16.82 2.98 27.75
C VAL A 260 -17.94 2.12 27.19
N ALA A 261 -18.44 1.21 28.02
CA ALA A 261 -19.55 0.33 27.70
C ALA A 261 -20.92 1.04 27.78
N PRO A 262 -21.99 0.43 27.22
CA PRO A 262 -23.34 1.01 27.24
C PRO A 262 -23.91 1.26 28.64
N ASP A 263 -23.46 0.50 29.64
CA ASP A 263 -23.85 0.65 31.05
C ASP A 263 -23.06 1.76 31.78
N GLY A 264 -22.10 2.40 31.09
CA GLY A 264 -21.21 3.43 31.64
C GLY A 264 -19.95 2.86 32.30
N THR A 265 -19.75 1.54 32.33
CA THR A 265 -18.51 0.92 32.81
C THR A 265 -17.34 1.39 31.94
N ARG A 266 -16.22 1.72 32.59
CA ARG A 266 -15.02 2.25 31.95
C ARG A 266 -13.90 1.23 32.05
N TYR A 267 -13.30 0.91 30.92
CA TYR A 267 -12.17 -0.01 30.82
C TYR A 267 -10.92 0.74 30.38
N THR A 268 -9.79 0.39 30.99
CA THR A 268 -8.44 0.87 30.64
C THR A 268 -7.52 -0.30 30.38
N ALA A 269 -6.28 -0.05 29.95
CA ALA A 269 -5.26 -1.08 29.79
C ALA A 269 -5.03 -1.90 31.08
N GLU A 270 -5.13 -1.28 32.26
CA GLU A 270 -4.99 -1.95 33.57
C GLU A 270 -6.26 -2.67 34.02
N THR A 271 -7.41 -2.24 33.49
CA THR A 271 -8.75 -2.72 33.86
C THR A 271 -9.50 -3.17 32.62
N ALA A 272 -8.88 -4.06 31.84
CA ALA A 272 -9.48 -4.59 30.62
C ALA A 272 -10.81 -5.32 30.89
N PRO A 273 -11.72 -5.40 29.91
CA PRO A 273 -12.97 -6.15 30.05
C PRO A 273 -12.75 -7.61 30.45
N GLU A 274 -13.72 -8.21 31.14
CA GLU A 274 -13.64 -9.61 31.57
C GLU A 274 -13.44 -10.55 30.38
N GLY A 275 -12.42 -11.42 30.43
CA GLY A 275 -12.03 -12.29 29.32
C GLY A 275 -11.42 -11.57 28.11
N GLY A 276 -11.39 -10.24 28.13
CA GLY A 276 -10.80 -9.41 27.09
C GLY A 276 -9.27 -9.35 27.15
N ARG A 277 -8.69 -8.83 26.07
CA ARG A 277 -7.25 -8.54 25.97
C ARG A 277 -7.08 -7.11 25.49
N TRP A 278 -6.20 -6.37 26.15
CA TRP A 278 -5.80 -5.02 25.73
C TRP A 278 -4.31 -5.04 25.45
N GLN A 279 -3.93 -4.79 24.20
CA GLN A 279 -2.54 -4.62 23.79
C GLN A 279 -2.30 -3.14 23.55
N VAL A 280 -1.32 -2.57 24.25
CA VAL A 280 -0.92 -1.16 24.13
C VAL A 280 0.37 -1.11 23.35
N GLU A 281 0.38 -0.41 22.22
CA GLU A 281 1.56 -0.17 21.42
C GLU A 281 1.81 1.34 21.25
N PRO A 282 3.03 1.76 20.89
CA PRO A 282 3.33 3.18 20.75
C PRO A 282 2.44 3.92 19.74
N ARG A 283 1.85 3.25 18.75
CA ARG A 283 1.07 3.93 17.69
C ARG A 283 -0.36 3.43 17.56
N PHE A 284 -0.75 2.45 18.36
CA PHE A 284 -2.10 1.92 18.37
C PHE A 284 -2.38 1.10 19.63
N ASP A 285 -3.66 1.02 19.99
CA ASP A 285 -4.18 0.06 20.95
C ASP A 285 -5.05 -0.97 20.22
N LEU A 286 -4.89 -2.25 20.58
CA LEU A 286 -5.78 -3.32 20.14
C LEU A 286 -6.55 -3.89 21.34
N ILE A 287 -7.86 -3.61 21.36
CA ILE A 287 -8.76 -4.00 22.45
C ILE A 287 -9.70 -5.08 21.94
N ARG A 288 -9.66 -6.26 22.55
CA ARG A 288 -10.53 -7.39 22.21
C ARG A 288 -11.49 -7.65 23.37
N VAL A 289 -12.78 -7.64 23.07
CA VAL A 289 -13.87 -7.83 24.03
C VAL A 289 -14.71 -9.02 23.59
N PRO A 290 -14.64 -10.16 24.27
CA PRO A 290 -15.56 -11.27 24.01
C PRO A 290 -16.95 -10.92 24.56
N GLN A 291 -17.98 -11.37 23.85
CA GLN A 291 -19.39 -11.22 24.25
C GLN A 291 -19.73 -9.79 24.71
N PRO A 292 -19.48 -8.76 23.87
CA PRO A 292 -19.73 -7.38 24.23
C PRO A 292 -21.21 -7.14 24.55
N VAL A 293 -21.47 -6.33 25.58
CA VAL A 293 -22.83 -5.87 25.89
C VAL A 293 -23.40 -5.10 24.71
N SER A 294 -24.63 -5.42 24.31
CA SER A 294 -25.32 -4.70 23.24
C SER A 294 -25.67 -3.27 23.66
N GLY A 295 -25.51 -2.33 22.74
CA GLY A 295 -25.80 -0.92 22.93
C GLY A 295 -24.72 -0.01 22.34
N GLU A 296 -24.78 1.26 22.73
CA GLU A 296 -23.81 2.28 22.30
C GLU A 296 -22.53 2.21 23.15
N TRP A 297 -21.42 1.95 22.49
CA TRP A 297 -20.08 2.05 23.09
C TRP A 297 -19.43 3.37 22.69
N ARG A 298 -18.50 3.85 23.53
CA ARG A 298 -17.73 5.07 23.27
C ARG A 298 -16.25 4.88 23.57
N ILE A 299 -15.40 5.49 22.77
CA ILE A 299 -13.97 5.61 23.05
C ILE A 299 -13.66 7.04 23.49
N GLU A 300 -12.97 7.17 24.62
CA GLU A 300 -12.45 8.44 25.11
C GLU A 300 -10.92 8.44 25.00
N GLY A 301 -10.33 9.59 24.65
CA GLY A 301 -8.89 9.72 24.43
C GLY A 301 -8.56 10.05 22.97
N PRO A 302 -7.28 9.91 22.57
CA PRO A 302 -6.86 10.08 21.19
C PRO A 302 -7.43 8.95 20.32
N VAL A 303 -8.06 9.31 19.20
CA VAL A 303 -8.57 8.37 18.21
C VAL A 303 -8.20 8.88 16.84
N GLY A 304 -7.25 8.19 16.19
CA GLY A 304 -6.78 8.52 14.85
C GLY A 304 -7.84 8.17 13.79
N ALA A 305 -7.83 8.89 12.67
CA ALA A 305 -8.83 8.77 11.61
C ALA A 305 -8.94 7.38 10.97
N LYS A 306 -7.86 6.57 11.04
CA LYS A 306 -7.85 5.20 10.49
C LYS A 306 -8.23 4.14 11.54
N SER A 307 -8.66 4.55 12.75
CA SER A 307 -9.17 3.66 13.79
C SER A 307 -10.47 3.00 13.33
N ARG A 308 -10.70 1.77 13.78
CA ARG A 308 -11.86 0.99 13.33
C ARG A 308 -12.27 -0.06 14.33
N ILE A 309 -13.50 -0.50 14.18
CA ILE A 309 -14.16 -1.45 15.07
C ILE A 309 -14.59 -2.65 14.26
N SER A 310 -13.87 -3.76 14.40
CA SER A 310 -14.19 -5.04 13.77
C SER A 310 -15.05 -5.90 14.69
N VAL A 311 -15.97 -6.66 14.11
CA VAL A 311 -16.87 -7.55 14.84
C VAL A 311 -16.90 -8.94 14.20
N THR A 312 -17.02 -9.95 15.05
CA THR A 312 -17.37 -11.31 14.64
C THR A 312 -18.78 -11.59 15.10
N SER A 313 -19.67 -11.95 14.16
CA SER A 313 -21.05 -12.34 14.44
C SER A 313 -21.54 -13.46 13.51
N PRO A 314 -22.66 -14.13 13.84
CA PRO A 314 -23.32 -15.07 12.93
C PRO A 314 -23.80 -14.41 11.65
N TRP A 315 -24.23 -13.14 11.72
CA TRP A 315 -24.49 -12.30 10.57
C TRP A 315 -23.18 -11.86 9.91
N ARG A 316 -23.11 -12.00 8.59
CA ARG A 316 -21.95 -11.64 7.77
C ARG A 316 -22.36 -10.84 6.55
N LEU A 317 -21.76 -9.67 6.36
CA LEU A 317 -21.87 -8.87 5.15
C LEU A 317 -21.01 -9.50 4.05
N ARG A 318 -21.67 -9.89 2.97
CA ARG A 318 -21.04 -10.51 1.81
C ARG A 318 -21.19 -9.60 0.60
N THR A 319 -20.25 -9.74 -0.31
CA THR A 319 -20.22 -9.04 -1.59
C THR A 319 -19.86 -10.03 -2.68
N SER A 320 -20.22 -9.72 -3.92
CA SER A 320 -19.58 -10.35 -5.07
C SER A 320 -18.07 -10.08 -5.04
N ALA A 321 -17.30 -10.78 -5.89
CA ALA A 321 -15.89 -10.49 -6.04
C ALA A 321 -15.71 -9.01 -6.41
N LEU A 322 -15.12 -8.24 -5.49
CA LEU A 322 -14.89 -6.82 -5.67
C LEU A 322 -13.62 -6.61 -6.50
N PRO A 323 -13.65 -5.70 -7.50
CA PRO A 323 -12.47 -5.42 -8.30
C PRO A 323 -11.33 -4.89 -7.43
N THR A 324 -10.13 -5.34 -7.76
CA THR A 324 -8.88 -4.92 -7.14
C THR A 324 -8.43 -3.53 -7.58
N THR A 325 -8.79 -3.22 -8.82
CA THR A 325 -8.42 -2.02 -9.56
C THR A 325 -9.68 -1.49 -10.25
N LEU A 326 -9.98 -0.22 -10.01
CA LEU A 326 -11.00 0.53 -10.71
C LEU A 326 -10.37 1.34 -11.83
N TYR A 327 -11.18 1.73 -12.82
CA TYR A 327 -10.71 2.54 -13.93
C TYR A 327 -11.54 3.80 -14.05
N ARG A 328 -10.87 4.94 -14.19
CA ARG A 328 -11.51 6.23 -14.42
C ARG A 328 -12.44 6.18 -15.63
N GLY A 329 -13.66 6.68 -15.49
CA GLY A 329 -14.67 6.65 -16.55
C GLY A 329 -15.42 5.32 -16.72
N PHE A 330 -15.09 4.29 -15.94
CA PHE A 330 -15.78 3.00 -15.94
C PHE A 330 -16.64 2.82 -14.69
N PRO A 331 -17.95 2.59 -14.84
CA PRO A 331 -18.82 2.31 -13.70
C PRO A 331 -18.52 0.92 -13.11
N VAL A 332 -18.85 0.73 -11.84
CA VAL A 332 -18.53 -0.51 -11.10
C VAL A 332 -19.84 -1.24 -10.74
N PRO A 333 -20.16 -2.37 -11.39
CA PRO A 333 -21.28 -3.20 -10.97
C PRO A 333 -20.95 -3.87 -9.63
N LEU A 334 -21.91 -3.84 -8.70
CA LEU A 334 -21.75 -4.34 -7.34
C LEU A 334 -22.97 -5.14 -6.92
N GLU A 335 -22.71 -6.25 -6.22
CA GLU A 335 -23.73 -7.00 -5.50
C GLU A 335 -23.27 -7.18 -4.05
N ALA A 336 -24.21 -7.02 -3.12
CA ALA A 336 -23.98 -7.23 -1.70
C ALA A 336 -25.19 -7.92 -1.08
N TRP A 337 -24.93 -8.74 -0.07
CA TRP A 337 -26.00 -9.42 0.66
C TRP A 337 -25.61 -9.67 2.11
N LEU A 338 -26.63 -9.85 2.95
CA LEU A 338 -26.44 -10.30 4.31
C LEU A 338 -26.62 -11.81 4.38
N SER A 339 -25.77 -12.51 5.11
CA SER A 339 -25.85 -13.96 5.30
C SER A 339 -25.76 -14.32 6.78
N HIS A 340 -26.47 -15.36 7.20
CA HIS A 340 -26.38 -15.88 8.57
C HIS A 340 -25.70 -17.25 8.58
N ALA A 341 -24.90 -17.55 9.60
CA ALA A 341 -24.19 -18.83 9.75
C ALA A 341 -25.12 -20.07 9.66
N GLU A 342 -26.32 -19.99 10.23
CA GLU A 342 -27.31 -21.08 10.25
C GLU A 342 -28.30 -21.06 9.07
N GLY A 343 -28.17 -20.12 8.13
CA GLY A 343 -28.95 -20.03 6.88
C GLY A 343 -30.46 -19.77 7.00
N SER A 344 -31.07 -19.94 8.17
CA SER A 344 -32.52 -19.84 8.42
C SER A 344 -32.94 -18.71 9.36
N ALA A 345 -32.00 -17.83 9.73
CA ALA A 345 -32.31 -16.69 10.58
C ALA A 345 -33.20 -15.67 9.86
N VAL A 346 -34.07 -15.02 10.63
CA VAL A 346 -34.95 -13.96 10.14
C VAL A 346 -34.11 -12.74 9.79
N MET A 347 -34.20 -12.26 8.55
CA MET A 347 -33.49 -11.06 8.11
C MET A 347 -33.87 -9.84 8.95
N PRO A 348 -32.93 -8.90 9.21
CA PRO A 348 -33.27 -7.60 9.78
C PRO A 348 -34.31 -6.89 8.92
N ALA A 349 -35.35 -6.34 9.57
CA ALA A 349 -36.38 -5.57 8.88
C ALA A 349 -35.80 -4.27 8.29
N GLU A 350 -36.37 -3.80 7.18
CA GLU A 350 -36.01 -2.52 6.54
C GLU A 350 -34.51 -2.37 6.20
N LEU A 351 -33.86 -3.49 5.88
CA LEU A 351 -32.44 -3.52 5.54
C LEU A 351 -32.13 -2.66 4.31
N GLN A 352 -31.15 -1.78 4.46
CA GLN A 352 -30.67 -0.88 3.41
C GLN A 352 -29.18 -1.10 3.17
N PHE A 353 -28.78 -1.09 1.90
CA PHE A 353 -27.38 -1.14 1.50
C PHE A 353 -26.94 0.13 0.79
N SER A 354 -25.86 0.72 1.26
CA SER A 354 -25.20 1.86 0.63
C SER A 354 -23.75 1.52 0.32
N VAL A 355 -23.24 2.02 -0.80
CA VAL A 355 -21.85 1.94 -1.18
C VAL A 355 -21.30 3.36 -1.34
N THR A 356 -20.12 3.61 -0.77
CA THR A 356 -19.38 4.86 -0.96
C THR A 356 -17.95 4.53 -1.39
N LEU A 357 -17.47 5.17 -2.45
CA LEU A 357 -16.07 5.18 -2.83
C LEU A 357 -15.46 6.47 -2.30
N THR A 358 -14.43 6.35 -1.49
CA THR A 358 -13.74 7.47 -0.84
C THR A 358 -12.30 7.52 -1.32
N GLY A 359 -11.80 8.69 -1.70
CA GLY A 359 -10.40 8.89 -2.09
C GLY A 359 -9.46 8.89 -0.88
N GLU A 360 -8.17 9.04 -1.14
CA GLU A 360 -7.13 9.13 -0.11
C GLU A 360 -7.30 10.33 0.83
N ASP A 361 -7.85 11.44 0.33
CA ASP A 361 -8.19 12.65 1.08
C ASP A 361 -9.47 12.52 1.94
N ASP A 362 -9.96 11.28 2.10
CA ASP A 362 -11.19 10.91 2.78
C ASP A 362 -12.45 11.59 2.20
N ARG A 363 -12.39 12.14 0.96
CA ARG A 363 -13.57 12.70 0.27
C ARG A 363 -14.33 11.65 -0.54
N PRO A 364 -15.67 11.69 -0.55
CA PRO A 364 -16.46 10.80 -1.39
C PRO A 364 -16.24 11.13 -2.88
N LEU A 365 -15.79 10.13 -3.64
CA LEU A 365 -15.64 10.18 -5.09
C LEU A 365 -16.92 9.71 -5.80
N ALA A 366 -17.62 8.74 -5.22
CA ALA A 366 -18.90 8.25 -5.72
C ALA A 366 -19.72 7.63 -4.58
N SER A 367 -21.04 7.65 -4.71
CA SER A 367 -21.95 7.00 -3.76
C SER A 367 -23.15 6.39 -4.50
N LEU A 368 -23.69 5.31 -3.94
CA LEU A 368 -24.81 4.57 -4.49
C LEU A 368 -25.62 3.94 -3.36
N GLN A 369 -26.96 4.05 -3.45
CA GLN A 369 -27.86 3.18 -2.71
C GLN A 369 -28.13 1.93 -3.57
N LEU A 370 -27.93 0.73 -3.02
CA LEU A 370 -28.20 -0.50 -3.75
C LEU A 370 -29.71 -0.81 -3.73
N GLU A 371 -30.20 -1.36 -4.83
CA GLU A 371 -31.59 -1.76 -5.02
C GLU A 371 -31.77 -3.22 -4.58
N PRO A 372 -32.89 -3.56 -3.90
CA PRO A 372 -33.17 -4.93 -3.49
C PRO A 372 -33.42 -5.85 -4.71
N MET A 373 -32.97 -7.10 -4.59
CA MET A 373 -33.19 -8.15 -5.59
C MET A 373 -34.39 -9.04 -5.21
N GLU A 374 -34.80 -9.94 -6.12
CA GLU A 374 -35.86 -10.93 -5.84
C GLU A 374 -35.50 -11.89 -4.70
N ARG A 375 -34.19 -12.11 -4.48
CA ARG A 375 -33.67 -12.95 -3.41
C ARG A 375 -33.54 -12.14 -2.13
N ASP A 376 -34.16 -12.61 -1.06
CA ASP A 376 -34.18 -11.91 0.24
C ASP A 376 -32.76 -11.64 0.78
N GLY A 377 -32.56 -10.43 1.28
CA GLY A 377 -31.27 -9.93 1.78
C GLY A 377 -30.20 -9.66 0.71
N HIS A 378 -30.49 -9.78 -0.59
CA HIS A 378 -29.57 -9.46 -1.69
C HIS A 378 -29.90 -8.11 -2.34
N PHE A 379 -28.85 -7.37 -2.67
CA PHE A 379 -28.91 -6.02 -3.23
C PHE A 379 -27.90 -5.87 -4.37
N GLN A 380 -28.24 -5.08 -5.37
CA GLN A 380 -27.39 -4.82 -6.53
C GLN A 380 -27.43 -3.36 -6.96
N GLY A 381 -26.42 -2.94 -7.71
CA GLY A 381 -26.42 -1.64 -8.36
C GLY A 381 -25.11 -1.38 -9.10
N VAL A 382 -25.03 -0.21 -9.72
CA VAL A 382 -23.87 0.20 -10.52
C VAL A 382 -23.34 1.51 -9.98
N LEU A 383 -22.18 1.46 -9.31
CA LEU A 383 -21.53 2.64 -8.75
C LEU A 383 -21.06 3.54 -9.90
N PRO A 384 -21.34 4.86 -9.85
CA PRO A 384 -20.85 5.79 -10.85
C PRO A 384 -19.33 5.70 -11.04
N ALA A 385 -18.89 5.94 -12.27
CA ALA A 385 -17.48 5.89 -12.62
C ALA A 385 -16.65 6.89 -11.80
N PRO A 386 -15.49 6.50 -11.26
CA PRO A 386 -14.61 7.44 -10.60
C PRO A 386 -14.07 8.47 -11.59
N GLU A 387 -13.96 9.72 -11.15
CA GLU A 387 -13.43 10.82 -11.96
C GLU A 387 -11.96 11.15 -11.66
N GLN A 388 -11.42 10.62 -10.57
CA GLN A 388 -10.04 10.82 -10.09
C GLN A 388 -9.32 9.48 -10.02
N THR A 389 -7.99 9.52 -10.17
CA THR A 389 -7.08 8.37 -10.02
C THR A 389 -6.49 8.33 -8.62
N GLY A 390 -5.73 7.29 -8.32
CA GLY A 390 -5.03 7.11 -7.04
C GLY A 390 -5.70 6.09 -6.13
N ASN A 391 -5.27 6.06 -4.88
CA ASN A 391 -5.77 5.11 -3.89
C ASN A 391 -7.16 5.52 -3.40
N ALA A 392 -8.02 4.53 -3.20
CA ALA A 392 -9.37 4.74 -2.72
C ALA A 392 -9.85 3.56 -1.87
N ARG A 393 -10.97 3.76 -1.18
CA ARG A 393 -11.62 2.77 -0.33
C ARG A 393 -13.08 2.64 -0.73
N LEU A 394 -13.49 1.41 -1.03
CA LEU A 394 -14.88 1.05 -1.24
C LEU A 394 -15.49 0.63 0.11
N LEU A 395 -16.44 1.42 0.59
CA LEU A 395 -17.18 1.17 1.82
C LEU A 395 -18.59 0.68 1.49
N ILE A 396 -18.87 -0.59 1.76
CA ILE A 396 -20.21 -1.19 1.66
C ILE A 396 -20.81 -1.23 3.06
N ARG A 397 -22.01 -0.68 3.24
CA ARG A 397 -22.69 -0.60 4.53
C ARG A 397 -24.09 -1.18 4.43
N ALA A 398 -24.41 -2.11 5.31
CA ALA A 398 -25.73 -2.64 5.56
C ALA A 398 -26.28 -2.05 6.86
N ARG A 399 -27.48 -1.46 6.83
CA ARG A 399 -28.09 -0.81 8.00
C ARG A 399 -29.57 -1.17 8.12
N ALA A 400 -30.00 -1.40 9.35
CA ALA A 400 -31.39 -1.40 9.81
C ALA A 400 -31.47 -0.66 11.17
N ASP A 401 -32.61 -0.67 11.84
CA ASP A 401 -32.85 0.12 13.07
C ASP A 401 -31.77 -0.06 14.16
N SER A 402 -31.51 -1.31 14.57
CA SER A 402 -30.53 -1.65 15.61
C SER A 402 -29.36 -2.46 15.09
N PHE A 403 -29.22 -2.57 13.77
CA PHE A 403 -28.22 -3.40 13.11
C PHE A 403 -27.40 -2.56 12.13
N ALA A 404 -26.09 -2.66 12.22
CA ALA A 404 -25.17 -2.07 11.27
C ALA A 404 -23.99 -3.00 11.04
N ARG A 405 -23.69 -3.28 9.77
CA ARG A 405 -22.44 -3.91 9.36
C ARG A 405 -21.86 -3.10 8.22
N GLN A 406 -20.55 -2.94 8.19
CA GLN A 406 -19.86 -2.36 7.06
C GLN A 406 -18.63 -3.18 6.71
N ARG A 407 -18.22 -3.09 5.46
CA ARG A 407 -17.01 -3.71 4.94
C ARG A 407 -16.27 -2.68 4.11
N SER A 408 -14.99 -2.55 4.40
CA SER A 408 -14.05 -1.68 3.72
C SER A 408 -13.17 -2.54 2.82
N GLN A 409 -12.92 -2.08 1.59
CA GLN A 409 -11.90 -2.65 0.72
C GLN A 409 -11.10 -1.53 0.05
N ALA A 410 -9.79 -1.55 0.25
CA ALA A 410 -8.88 -0.69 -0.49
C ALA A 410 -8.76 -1.15 -1.96
N VAL A 411 -8.75 -0.16 -2.86
CA VAL A 411 -8.70 -0.32 -4.31
C VAL A 411 -7.79 0.76 -4.92
N ASN A 412 -7.18 0.45 -6.05
CA ASN A 412 -6.44 1.44 -6.84
C ASN A 412 -7.35 1.94 -7.96
N ILE A 413 -7.40 3.25 -8.20
CA ILE A 413 -8.09 3.82 -9.36
C ILE A 413 -7.05 4.24 -10.39
N LEU A 414 -7.01 3.53 -11.52
CA LEU A 414 -6.10 3.83 -12.62
C LEU A 414 -6.81 4.64 -13.71
N PRO A 415 -6.08 5.43 -14.52
CA PRO A 415 -6.67 5.95 -15.74
C PRO A 415 -7.06 4.77 -16.63
N SER A 416 -8.16 4.86 -17.38
CA SER A 416 -8.51 3.81 -18.36
C SER A 416 -7.53 3.78 -19.54
N ILE A 417 -7.04 4.97 -19.90
CA ILE A 417 -6.03 5.24 -20.93
C ILE A 417 -5.06 6.23 -20.32
N GLY A 418 -3.82 5.80 -20.11
CA GLY A 418 -2.71 6.64 -19.71
C GLY A 418 -2.29 7.59 -20.83
N VAL A 419 -1.88 8.81 -20.48
CA VAL A 419 -1.45 9.86 -21.41
C VAL A 419 -0.10 10.43 -20.95
N ALA A 420 0.88 10.41 -21.84
CA ALA A 420 2.20 11.00 -21.60
C ALA A 420 2.62 11.89 -22.76
N HIS A 421 3.40 12.92 -22.47
CA HIS A 421 4.11 13.71 -23.48
C HIS A 421 5.52 13.17 -23.66
N GLU A 422 5.96 13.05 -24.90
CA GLU A 422 7.31 12.68 -25.30
C GLU A 422 8.02 13.96 -25.81
N PRO A 423 8.91 14.57 -24.99
CA PRO A 423 9.49 15.88 -25.29
C PRO A 423 10.29 15.90 -26.60
N ASP A 424 11.04 14.84 -26.90
CA ASP A 424 11.94 14.76 -28.06
C ASP A 424 11.19 14.80 -29.39
N THR A 425 9.95 14.30 -29.42
CA THR A 425 9.16 14.17 -30.64
C THR A 425 7.97 15.12 -30.70
N GLY A 426 7.66 15.83 -29.61
CA GLY A 426 6.49 16.71 -29.49
C GLY A 426 5.17 15.94 -29.63
N GLN A 427 5.14 14.68 -29.19
CA GLN A 427 3.98 13.79 -29.35
C GLN A 427 3.33 13.48 -28.00
N LEU A 428 2.02 13.24 -28.03
CA LEU A 428 1.32 12.57 -26.94
C LEU A 428 1.21 11.08 -27.26
N ILE A 429 1.60 10.26 -26.29
CA ILE A 429 1.44 8.81 -26.31
C ILE A 429 0.28 8.43 -25.41
N PHE A 430 -0.55 7.53 -25.90
CA PHE A 430 -1.70 6.98 -25.18
C PHE A 430 -1.53 5.47 -25.04
N VAL A 431 -1.73 4.95 -23.83
CA VAL A 431 -1.66 3.51 -23.56
C VAL A 431 -2.92 3.06 -22.84
N ALA A 432 -3.56 2.01 -23.33
CA ALA A 432 -4.69 1.40 -22.64
C ALA A 432 -4.20 0.67 -21.38
N GLU A 433 -4.63 1.18 -20.23
CA GLU A 433 -4.39 0.56 -18.91
C GLU A 433 -5.54 -0.40 -18.54
N HIS A 434 -6.75 -0.11 -19.03
CA HIS A 434 -7.89 -1.01 -18.87
C HIS A 434 -7.73 -2.24 -19.79
N PRO A 435 -7.72 -3.48 -19.27
CA PRO A 435 -7.29 -4.68 -20.00
C PRO A 435 -8.19 -5.05 -21.20
N ARG A 436 -9.44 -4.57 -21.20
CA ARG A 436 -10.39 -4.79 -22.30
C ARG A 436 -10.27 -3.78 -23.45
N LEU A 437 -9.48 -2.71 -23.29
CA LEU A 437 -9.32 -1.68 -24.32
C LEU A 437 -8.18 -2.02 -25.27
N ASN A 438 -8.42 -1.88 -26.57
CA ASN A 438 -7.45 -2.11 -27.62
C ASN A 438 -7.83 -1.33 -28.89
N ARG A 439 -6.93 -1.32 -29.88
CA ARG A 439 -7.11 -0.59 -31.16
C ARG A 439 -8.35 -1.00 -31.97
N ARG A 440 -8.90 -2.21 -31.75
CA ARG A 440 -10.03 -2.74 -32.53
C ARG A 440 -11.35 -2.22 -32.01
N ASN A 441 -11.45 -2.00 -30.69
CA ASN A 441 -12.68 -1.57 -30.03
C ASN A 441 -12.63 -0.13 -29.50
N THR A 442 -11.46 0.53 -29.47
CA THR A 442 -11.28 1.84 -28.86
C THR A 442 -10.81 2.88 -29.88
N ARG A 443 -11.41 4.07 -29.83
CA ARG A 443 -11.00 5.25 -30.60
C ARG A 443 -10.81 6.44 -29.66
N ILE A 444 -9.67 7.11 -29.80
CA ILE A 444 -9.36 8.34 -29.07
C ILE A 444 -9.64 9.53 -29.98
N GLN A 445 -10.30 10.54 -29.45
CA GLN A 445 -10.62 11.79 -30.14
C GLN A 445 -9.94 12.95 -29.41
N ALA A 446 -9.29 13.80 -30.19
CA ALA A 446 -8.61 14.99 -29.71
C ALA A 446 -9.20 16.22 -30.40
N ASP A 447 -9.59 17.22 -29.61
CA ASP A 447 -10.13 18.49 -30.08
C ASP A 447 -9.25 19.64 -29.58
N PHE A 448 -8.71 20.41 -30.52
CA PHE A 448 -7.91 21.59 -30.26
C PHE A 448 -8.50 22.77 -31.02
N GLN A 449 -8.92 23.83 -30.30
CA GLN A 449 -9.58 25.00 -30.89
C GLN A 449 -10.83 24.67 -31.75
N GLY A 450 -11.57 23.60 -31.42
CA GLY A 450 -12.71 23.15 -32.22
C GLY A 450 -12.33 22.40 -33.51
N ARG A 451 -11.04 22.12 -33.72
CA ARG A 451 -10.53 21.27 -34.78
C ARG A 451 -10.18 19.90 -34.22
N GLN A 452 -10.71 18.87 -34.86
CA GLN A 452 -10.37 17.48 -34.54
C GLN A 452 -8.95 17.16 -35.03
N LEU A 453 -8.12 16.60 -34.14
CA LEU A 453 -6.79 16.09 -34.46
C LEU A 453 -6.82 14.57 -34.67
N SER A 454 -5.94 14.07 -35.53
CA SER A 454 -5.85 12.64 -35.85
C SER A 454 -5.02 11.92 -34.81
N VAL A 455 -5.60 10.92 -34.16
CA VAL A 455 -4.91 10.02 -33.22
C VAL A 455 -4.67 8.68 -33.93
N GLU A 456 -3.40 8.29 -34.08
CA GLU A 456 -2.99 7.11 -34.84
C GLU A 456 -2.73 5.93 -33.91
N ALA A 457 -3.29 4.76 -34.21
CA ALA A 457 -2.94 3.53 -33.51
C ALA A 457 -1.56 3.02 -33.99
N VAL A 458 -0.62 2.88 -33.07
CA VAL A 458 0.75 2.41 -33.35
C VAL A 458 1.02 1.02 -32.81
N GLY A 459 0.17 0.52 -31.90
CA GLY A 459 0.22 -0.84 -31.36
C GLY A 459 -1.18 -1.40 -31.08
N GLU A 460 -1.27 -2.60 -30.50
CA GLU A 460 -2.56 -3.20 -30.13
C GLU A 460 -3.27 -2.41 -29.02
N SER A 461 -2.53 -1.80 -28.10
CA SER A 461 -3.05 -1.01 -26.96
C SER A 461 -2.42 0.39 -26.87
N ARG A 462 -1.80 0.87 -27.97
CA ARG A 462 -1.05 2.13 -28.00
C ARG A 462 -1.46 3.01 -29.17
N TRP A 463 -1.59 4.29 -28.89
CA TRP A 463 -1.85 5.33 -29.87
C TRP A 463 -0.91 6.51 -29.68
N ARG A 464 -0.80 7.34 -30.72
CA ARG A 464 -0.03 8.58 -30.69
C ARG A 464 -0.80 9.74 -31.31
N LEU A 465 -0.48 10.95 -30.88
CA LEU A 465 -0.95 12.19 -31.45
C LEU A 465 0.23 13.15 -31.61
N THR A 466 0.46 13.62 -32.83
CA THR A 466 1.38 14.73 -33.08
C THR A 466 0.71 16.04 -32.70
N LEU A 467 1.34 16.80 -31.80
CA LEU A 467 0.83 18.09 -31.37
C LEU A 467 1.05 19.16 -32.46
N PRO A 468 0.09 20.08 -32.66
CA PRO A 468 0.30 21.24 -33.51
C PRO A 468 1.25 22.25 -32.84
N GLU A 469 2.02 22.99 -33.63
CA GLU A 469 2.78 24.15 -33.12
C GLU A 469 1.82 25.23 -32.62
N VAL A 470 2.09 25.79 -31.44
CA VAL A 470 1.28 26.84 -30.79
C VAL A 470 2.11 28.12 -30.72
N GLU A 471 1.49 29.28 -30.97
CA GLU A 471 2.14 30.59 -30.89
C GLU A 471 2.63 30.92 -29.47
N GLU A 472 3.76 31.64 -29.39
CA GLU A 472 4.47 32.00 -28.14
C GLU A 472 3.73 33.03 -27.29
N ASP A 473 2.67 32.62 -26.57
CA ASP A 473 2.05 33.35 -25.44
C ASP A 473 0.68 32.79 -24.97
N VAL A 474 0.06 31.86 -25.70
CA VAL A 474 -1.29 31.36 -25.35
C VAL A 474 -1.29 29.91 -24.88
N SER A 475 -1.56 29.70 -23.58
CA SER A 475 -1.89 28.37 -23.06
C SER A 475 -3.28 27.95 -23.49
N GLN A 476 -3.41 26.79 -24.17
CA GLN A 476 -4.70 26.32 -24.69
C GLN A 476 -5.00 24.87 -24.32
N PRO A 477 -6.25 24.56 -23.92
CA PRO A 477 -6.64 23.21 -23.56
C PRO A 477 -6.89 22.33 -24.80
N LEU A 478 -6.18 21.21 -24.87
CA LEU A 478 -6.46 20.08 -25.73
C LEU A 478 -7.48 19.17 -25.01
N ARG A 479 -8.70 19.10 -25.56
CA ARG A 479 -9.77 18.25 -25.02
C ARG A 479 -9.65 16.85 -25.60
N LEU A 480 -9.57 15.87 -24.71
CA LEU A 480 -9.40 14.47 -25.07
C LEU A 480 -10.63 13.68 -24.63
N SER A 481 -11.10 12.78 -25.49
CA SER A 481 -12.17 11.84 -25.18
C SER A 481 -11.87 10.49 -25.79
N ALA A 482 -12.44 9.45 -25.21
CA ALA A 482 -12.33 8.09 -25.71
C ALA A 482 -13.71 7.49 -25.87
N ARG A 483 -13.85 6.69 -26.92
CA ARG A 483 -15.04 5.92 -27.22
C ARG A 483 -14.64 4.46 -27.43
N ALA A 484 -15.27 3.56 -26.71
CA ALA A 484 -15.05 2.13 -26.86
C ALA A 484 -16.37 1.36 -27.02
N GLU A 485 -16.33 0.26 -27.77
CA GLU A 485 -17.42 -0.71 -27.88
C GLU A 485 -17.09 -1.95 -27.04
N LEU A 486 -17.84 -2.16 -25.96
CA LEU A 486 -17.62 -3.25 -24.99
C LEU A 486 -18.95 -3.94 -24.72
N ASP A 487 -18.97 -5.27 -24.78
CA ASP A 487 -20.18 -6.09 -24.55
C ASP A 487 -21.40 -5.69 -25.43
N GLY A 488 -21.15 -5.09 -26.60
CA GLY A 488 -22.19 -4.59 -27.51
C GLY A 488 -22.73 -3.20 -27.14
N GLU A 489 -22.20 -2.57 -26.09
CA GLU A 489 -22.54 -1.21 -25.67
C GLU A 489 -21.43 -0.22 -26.04
N THR A 490 -21.83 1.01 -26.39
CA THR A 490 -20.89 2.11 -26.61
C THR A 490 -20.66 2.83 -25.30
N HIS A 491 -19.40 2.85 -24.86
CA HIS A 491 -18.93 3.67 -23.75
C HIS A 491 -18.17 4.87 -24.28
N GLU A 492 -18.51 6.07 -23.80
CA GLU A 492 -17.83 7.31 -24.14
C GLU A 492 -17.51 8.06 -22.86
N TRP A 493 -16.25 8.47 -22.70
CA TRP A 493 -15.79 9.15 -21.50
C TRP A 493 -14.73 10.20 -21.83
N ARG A 494 -14.61 11.18 -20.93
CA ARG A 494 -13.62 12.24 -21.05
C ARG A 494 -12.28 11.75 -20.53
N LEU A 495 -11.24 11.90 -21.34
CA LEU A 495 -9.88 11.78 -20.89
C LEU A 495 -9.47 13.09 -20.20
N PRO A 496 -8.42 13.09 -19.37
CA PRO A 496 -8.05 14.30 -18.69
C PRO A 496 -7.51 15.35 -19.66
N THR A 497 -7.69 16.63 -19.30
CA THR A 497 -7.37 17.76 -20.20
C THR A 497 -5.89 18.02 -20.19
N VAL A 498 -5.32 18.19 -21.38
CA VAL A 498 -3.90 18.49 -21.56
C VAL A 498 -3.77 19.97 -21.96
N THR A 499 -2.98 20.76 -21.24
CA THR A 499 -2.73 22.16 -21.59
C THR A 499 -1.45 22.27 -22.42
N LEU A 500 -1.55 22.86 -23.61
CA LEU A 500 -0.41 23.12 -24.48
C LEU A 500 0.11 24.54 -24.21
N ASN A 501 1.42 24.66 -23.92
CA ASN A 501 2.14 25.91 -23.78
C ASN A 501 3.21 26.03 -24.87
N ALA A 502 3.62 27.27 -25.19
CA ALA A 502 4.60 27.58 -26.22
C ALA A 502 5.96 26.85 -26.06
N ASP A 503 6.43 26.67 -24.83
CA ASP A 503 7.68 25.96 -24.55
C ASP A 503 7.55 24.42 -24.61
N SER A 504 6.42 23.89 -25.11
CA SER A 504 6.10 22.45 -25.06
C SER A 504 6.13 21.86 -23.64
N VAL A 505 6.19 22.70 -22.61
CA VAL A 505 5.90 22.34 -21.23
C VAL A 505 4.40 22.16 -21.15
N VAL A 506 3.97 20.98 -21.54
CA VAL A 506 2.63 20.52 -21.24
C VAL A 506 2.47 20.64 -19.74
N GLY A 507 1.46 21.38 -19.27
CA GLY A 507 1.08 21.41 -17.86
C GLY A 507 0.49 20.06 -17.46
N ILE A 508 1.30 19.00 -17.52
CA ILE A 508 0.98 17.68 -16.99
C ILE A 508 1.31 17.79 -15.51
N ASP A 509 0.36 18.27 -14.72
CA ASP A 509 0.51 18.17 -13.28
C ASP A 509 0.53 16.67 -12.92
N ARG A 510 1.72 16.23 -12.53
CA ARG A 510 2.10 15.10 -11.67
C ARG A 510 1.34 13.78 -11.84
N LEU A 511 2.07 12.76 -12.32
CA LEU A 511 1.92 11.31 -12.09
C LEU A 511 0.57 10.63 -12.44
N ASP A 512 -0.57 11.22 -12.11
CA ASP A 512 -1.94 10.71 -12.25
C ASP A 512 -2.40 10.45 -13.69
N MET A 513 -1.77 11.14 -14.65
CA MET A 513 -2.17 11.13 -16.06
C MET A 513 -1.56 9.96 -16.85
N ALA A 514 -0.31 9.63 -16.53
CA ALA A 514 0.49 8.71 -17.32
C ALA A 514 -0.05 7.29 -17.25
N GLY A 515 -0.59 6.91 -16.10
CA GLY A 515 -0.75 5.51 -15.74
C GLY A 515 0.61 4.83 -15.50
N PRO A 516 0.58 3.65 -14.86
CA PRO A 516 1.78 2.93 -14.46
C PRO A 516 2.61 2.48 -15.67
N THR A 517 2.00 2.20 -16.83
CA THR A 517 2.73 1.75 -18.02
C THR A 517 3.65 2.85 -18.57
N LEU A 518 3.11 4.06 -18.78
CA LEU A 518 3.88 5.16 -19.34
C LEU A 518 4.82 5.82 -18.32
N ALA A 519 4.49 5.77 -17.02
CA ALA A 519 5.40 6.25 -15.98
C ALA A 519 6.73 5.49 -16.05
N THR A 520 6.68 4.15 -16.11
CA THR A 520 7.83 3.27 -16.26
C THR A 520 8.66 3.54 -17.50
N GLU A 521 8.04 3.74 -18.67
CA GLU A 521 8.79 3.99 -19.90
C GLU A 521 9.56 5.32 -19.87
N ARG A 522 9.05 6.33 -19.14
CA ARG A 522 9.82 7.58 -18.92
C ARG A 522 11.03 7.35 -18.03
N PHE A 523 10.88 6.58 -16.94
CA PHE A 523 12.01 6.24 -16.07
C PHE A 523 13.12 5.47 -16.80
N ALA A 524 12.79 4.64 -17.80
CA ALA A 524 13.77 3.95 -18.63
C ALA A 524 14.46 4.85 -19.68
N GLY A 525 13.92 6.05 -19.96
CA GLY A 525 14.38 6.96 -21.01
C GLY A 525 15.17 8.17 -20.52
N GLU A 526 15.21 8.46 -19.22
CA GLU A 526 15.99 9.57 -18.65
C GLU A 526 17.48 9.20 -18.52
N ASP A 527 18.19 9.24 -19.65
CA ASP A 527 19.65 9.47 -19.66
C ASP A 527 19.92 10.94 -19.99
N GLU A 528 20.82 11.56 -19.20
CA GLU A 528 21.37 12.93 -19.30
C GLU A 528 20.56 14.11 -18.71
N THR A 529 20.42 14.14 -17.38
CA THR A 529 20.72 15.40 -16.65
C THR A 529 21.23 15.09 -15.25
N PRO A 530 22.47 15.51 -14.87
CA PRO A 530 22.87 15.39 -13.48
C PRO A 530 21.95 16.27 -12.61
N PRO A 531 21.54 15.80 -11.42
CA PRO A 531 20.80 16.65 -10.50
C PRO A 531 21.60 17.93 -10.23
N PRO A 532 20.95 19.10 -10.06
CA PRO A 532 21.66 20.33 -9.74
C PRO A 532 22.48 20.10 -8.47
N SER A 533 23.80 20.24 -8.60
CA SER A 533 24.72 20.12 -7.47
C SER A 533 24.24 21.02 -6.33
N PRO A 534 24.08 20.49 -5.10
CA PRO A 534 23.69 21.32 -3.97
C PRO A 534 24.75 22.40 -3.78
N SER A 535 24.33 23.66 -3.69
CA SER A 535 25.23 24.77 -3.37
C SER A 535 25.82 24.56 -1.98
N VAL A 536 27.07 24.10 -1.93
CA VAL A 536 27.80 23.79 -0.69
C VAL A 536 27.98 25.07 0.13
N GLY A 537 27.19 25.17 1.20
CA GLY A 537 27.38 26.18 2.22
C GLY A 537 28.64 25.92 3.05
N PRO A 538 29.25 26.95 3.67
CA PRO A 538 30.43 26.79 4.52
C PRO A 538 30.16 25.94 5.80
N ALA A 539 28.91 25.59 6.09
CA ALA A 539 28.53 24.70 7.19
C ALA A 539 28.77 23.22 6.88
N ASP A 540 28.55 22.77 5.64
CA ASP A 540 28.69 21.35 5.27
C ASP A 540 30.15 20.91 5.23
N ARG A 541 31.07 21.79 4.79
CA ARG A 541 32.52 21.55 4.86
C ARG A 541 33.07 21.37 6.29
N PHE A 542 32.37 21.90 7.29
CA PHE A 542 32.73 21.71 8.70
C PHE A 542 32.21 20.37 9.22
N VAL A 543 31.03 19.94 8.77
CA VAL A 543 30.42 18.64 9.11
C VAL A 543 31.21 17.49 8.50
N ASP A 544 31.67 17.61 7.25
CA ASP A 544 32.51 16.61 6.59
C ASP A 544 33.87 16.44 7.29
N TRP A 545 34.47 17.53 7.77
CA TRP A 545 35.73 17.46 8.51
C TRP A 545 35.58 16.84 9.90
N VAL A 546 34.45 17.08 10.59
CA VAL A 546 34.14 16.46 11.90
C VAL A 546 33.78 14.98 11.73
N ASN A 547 33.14 14.60 10.63
CA ASN A 547 32.79 13.21 10.34
C ASN A 547 33.97 12.37 9.81
N ALA A 548 35.06 13.00 9.37
CA ALA A 548 36.32 12.32 9.02
C ALA A 548 37.25 12.07 10.25
N LEU A 549 36.95 12.66 11.41
CA LEU A 549 37.74 12.51 12.65
C LEU A 549 37.73 11.08 13.24
N PRO A 550 36.63 10.30 13.19
CA PRO A 550 36.61 8.93 13.70
C PRO A 550 37.50 7.98 12.90
N GLU A 551 37.56 8.12 11.58
CA GLU A 551 38.33 7.22 10.70
C GLU A 551 39.84 7.43 10.81
N LEU A 552 40.29 8.68 11.01
CA LEU A 552 41.70 9.01 11.28
C LEU A 552 42.17 8.49 12.66
N LEU A 553 41.27 8.42 13.64
CA LEU A 553 41.56 7.85 14.97
C LEU A 553 41.55 6.31 14.95
N GLN A 554 40.71 5.69 14.11
CA GLN A 554 40.62 4.23 13.98
C GLN A 554 41.81 3.65 13.20
N GLN A 555 42.29 4.33 12.15
CA GLN A 555 43.51 3.96 11.43
C GLN A 555 44.78 4.18 12.27
N GLY A 556 44.79 5.18 13.17
CA GLY A 556 45.87 5.40 14.13
C GLY A 556 45.94 4.38 15.26
N TRP A 557 44.83 3.73 15.62
CA TRP A 557 44.76 2.76 16.72
C TRP A 557 45.10 1.32 16.29
N GLN A 558 44.93 0.98 15.00
CA GLN A 558 45.27 -0.34 14.45
C GLN A 558 46.74 -0.49 14.00
N ALA A 559 47.49 0.62 13.93
CA ALA A 559 48.93 0.62 13.76
C ALA A 559 49.67 0.60 15.12
N GLY A 560 49.66 -0.56 15.77
CA GLY A 560 50.55 -1.02 16.85
C GLY A 560 51.31 0.01 17.73
N TRP A 561 51.10 -0.12 19.05
CA TRP A 561 51.70 0.66 20.14
C TRP A 561 53.23 0.55 20.45
N PRO A 562 54.16 -0.08 19.69
CA PRO A 562 55.60 0.02 19.99
C PRO A 562 56.37 1.13 19.25
N GLY A 563 55.71 2.17 18.73
CA GLY A 563 56.35 3.28 18.00
C GLY A 563 56.50 4.62 18.76
N VAL A 564 55.76 4.82 19.86
CA VAL A 564 55.59 6.14 20.50
C VAL A 564 56.78 6.52 21.40
N GLU A 565 57.49 5.55 21.98
CA GLU A 565 58.67 5.85 22.82
C GLU A 565 59.88 6.35 22.04
N ARG A 566 60.01 6.02 20.74
CA ARG A 566 61.16 6.47 19.91
C ARG A 566 60.95 7.84 19.28
N THR A 567 59.70 8.27 19.12
CA THR A 567 59.35 9.60 18.58
C THR A 567 59.27 10.66 19.68
N ALA A 568 58.86 10.30 20.90
CA ALA A 568 58.89 11.21 22.05
C ALA A 568 60.32 11.67 22.42
N ALA A 569 61.33 10.82 22.27
CA ALA A 569 62.73 11.19 22.54
C ALA A 569 63.37 12.09 21.46
N ARG A 570 62.80 12.17 20.25
CA ARG A 570 63.36 12.97 19.14
C ARG A 570 62.74 14.35 18.98
N HIS A 571 61.56 14.61 19.54
CA HIS A 571 60.85 15.89 19.34
C HIS A 571 60.59 16.70 20.62
N ALA A 572 61.20 16.30 21.75
CA ALA A 572 61.13 17.05 23.01
C ALA A 572 61.74 18.47 22.98
N LYS A 573 62.43 18.85 21.89
CA LYS A 573 63.07 20.17 21.72
C LYS A 573 62.38 21.09 20.72
N ASP A 574 61.25 20.70 20.14
CA ASP A 574 60.55 21.56 19.19
C ASP A 574 59.51 22.47 19.90
N PRO A 575 59.73 23.80 19.98
CA PRO A 575 58.84 24.72 20.71
C PRO A 575 57.44 24.81 20.08
N ARG A 576 57.31 24.45 18.80
CA ARG A 576 56.06 24.60 18.03
C ARG A 576 54.99 23.61 18.46
N LEU A 577 55.40 22.41 18.90
CA LEU A 577 54.51 21.39 19.43
C LEU A 577 53.85 21.82 20.75
N TRP A 578 54.62 22.45 21.65
CA TRP A 578 54.11 22.96 22.91
C TRP A 578 53.17 24.15 22.72
N ILE A 579 53.39 24.98 21.70
CA ILE A 579 52.48 26.07 21.33
C ILE A 579 51.15 25.51 20.80
N ALA A 580 51.19 24.46 19.97
CA ALA A 580 49.97 23.80 19.47
C ALA A 580 49.16 23.14 20.59
N VAL A 581 49.81 22.48 21.55
CA VAL A 581 49.16 21.87 22.70
C VAL A 581 48.56 22.92 23.64
N ALA A 582 49.27 24.04 23.88
CA ALA A 582 48.75 25.14 24.69
C ALA A 582 47.54 25.82 24.02
N ALA A 583 47.54 25.98 22.70
CA ALA A 583 46.41 26.52 21.94
C ALA A 583 45.18 25.60 22.02
N LEU A 584 45.37 24.28 21.93
CA LEU A 584 44.29 23.30 22.05
C LEU A 584 43.66 23.34 23.46
N ALA A 585 44.47 23.43 24.51
CA ALA A 585 43.99 23.55 25.89
C ALA A 585 43.18 24.84 26.13
N LEU A 586 43.58 25.95 25.51
CA LEU A 586 42.85 27.23 25.58
C LEU A 586 41.49 27.17 24.90
N ILE A 587 41.39 26.48 23.75
CA ILE A 587 40.13 26.29 23.02
C ILE A 587 39.15 25.44 23.85
N VAL A 588 39.63 24.39 24.50
CA VAL A 588 38.80 23.54 25.37
C VAL A 588 38.28 24.32 26.59
N LEU A 589 39.14 25.13 27.24
CA LEU A 589 38.74 25.97 28.37
C LEU A 589 37.72 27.05 27.96
N ALA A 590 37.87 27.64 26.77
CA ALA A 590 36.90 28.60 26.23
C ALA A 590 35.53 27.96 25.97
N GLY A 591 35.50 26.73 25.43
CA GLY A 591 34.26 25.98 25.20
C GLY A 591 33.50 25.63 26.49
N VAL A 592 34.23 25.26 27.55
CA VAL A 592 33.64 24.95 28.87
C VAL A 592 33.08 26.22 29.55
N GLY A 593 33.76 27.36 29.43
CA GLY A 593 33.29 28.65 29.94
C GLY A 593 32.01 29.13 29.24
N TRP A 594 31.88 28.89 27.94
CA TRP A 594 30.72 29.28 27.15
C TRP A 594 29.47 28.43 27.47
N ARG A 595 29.66 27.11 27.68
CA ARG A 595 28.59 26.21 28.13
C ARG A 595 28.03 26.56 29.52
N ARG A 596 28.87 27.05 30.43
CA ARG A 596 28.42 27.47 31.78
C ARG A 596 27.58 28.75 31.76
N ARG A 597 27.82 29.68 30.83
CA ARG A 597 27.06 30.94 30.74
C ARG A 597 25.66 30.78 30.15
N ARG A 598 25.43 29.79 29.27
CA ARG A 598 24.10 29.52 28.67
C ARG A 598 23.10 28.84 29.62
N ARG A 599 23.54 28.24 30.72
CA ARG A 599 22.64 27.59 31.70
C ARG A 599 22.07 28.54 32.76
N ALA A 600 22.39 29.84 32.74
CA ALA A 600 22.01 30.79 33.77
C ALA A 600 20.93 31.81 33.36
N SER A 601 20.31 31.72 32.18
CA SER A 601 19.28 32.67 31.75
C SER A 601 18.00 32.00 31.23
N GLY A 602 16.93 32.11 32.03
CA GLY A 602 15.53 31.82 31.69
C GLY A 602 14.87 30.93 32.75
N THR A 603 13.78 31.28 33.43
CA THR A 603 12.74 32.31 33.22
C THR A 603 12.01 32.60 34.55
N THR A 604 11.58 33.85 34.75
CA THR A 604 10.77 34.30 35.88
C THR A 604 9.28 34.28 35.50
N ARG A 605 8.46 33.59 36.30
CA ARG A 605 6.99 33.47 36.19
C ARG A 605 6.30 34.79 36.57
N LYS A 606 5.30 35.23 35.80
CA LYS A 606 4.31 36.26 36.17
C LYS A 606 2.91 35.67 36.13
N GLU A 607 2.17 35.82 37.22
CA GLU A 607 0.74 35.46 37.35
C GLU A 607 -0.19 36.58 36.84
N PRO A 608 -1.46 36.27 36.50
CA PRO A 608 -2.44 37.27 36.11
C PRO A 608 -3.32 37.70 37.31
N HIS A 609 -3.61 39.00 37.40
CA HIS A 609 -4.80 39.56 38.05
C HIS A 609 -5.38 40.60 37.09
N VAL A 610 -6.55 40.34 36.50
CA VAL A 610 -7.90 40.86 36.84
C VAL A 610 -8.89 40.14 35.92
#